data_AF-A0A7S0N7R0-F1
#
_entry.id   AF-A0A7S0N7R0-F1
#
_cell.length_a   1.000
_cell.length_b   1.000
_cell.length_c   1.000
_cell.angle_alpha   90.00
_cell.angle_beta   90.00
_cell.angle_gamma   90.00
#
_symmetry.space_group_name_H-M   'P 1'
#
loop_
_entity.id
_entity.type
_entity.pdbx_description
1 polymer ?
#
loop_
_entity_poly.entity_id
_entity_poly.type
_entity_poly.pdbx_seq_one_letter_code
_entity_poly.pdbx_strand_id
1 'polypeptide(L)'
;SFITSLICASNDNLLMDMPSISPDGDLSFYPRPHFFGNISFAVQAIDSGGGNNTSSLLITELVIEYANSPPSFEFVDATATIYSIENAGNFSRIFITNISKGGYREENQDISFFVSIINGTDGLFVRNLSIELIDLNSATVSFTSSPDAYGTASFNIIAKDSGGGNDTSH
;
A
#
# COMPACT_ATOMS: atom_id res chain seq x y z
N SER A 1 -32.12 -4.96 -34.40
CA SER A 1 -31.31 -4.99 -33.17
C SER A 1 -29.94 -4.43 -33.50
N PHE A 2 -29.25 -3.85 -32.52
CA PHE A 2 -27.86 -3.41 -32.69
C PHE A 2 -26.94 -4.43 -32.04
N ILE A 3 -25.79 -4.65 -32.65
CA ILE A 3 -24.66 -5.39 -32.07
C ILE A 3 -23.57 -4.36 -31.84
N THR A 4 -23.07 -4.28 -30.61
CA THR A 4 -21.92 -3.45 -30.27
C THR A 4 -20.68 -4.33 -30.29
N SER A 5 -19.64 -3.91 -31.00
CA SER A 5 -18.38 -4.64 -31.06
C SER A 5 -17.22 -3.81 -30.52
N LEU A 6 -16.34 -4.47 -29.78
CA LEU A 6 -15.03 -3.95 -29.41
C LEU A 6 -14.03 -4.38 -30.48
N ILE A 7 -13.36 -3.41 -31.11
CA ILE A 7 -12.55 -3.65 -32.31
C ILE A 7 -11.07 -3.86 -31.97
N CYS A 8 -10.56 -3.13 -30.98
CA CYS A 8 -9.23 -3.33 -30.46
C CYS A 8 -9.10 -2.71 -29.06
N ALA A 9 -8.15 -3.24 -28.28
CA ALA A 9 -7.66 -2.65 -27.05
C ALA A 9 -6.15 -2.45 -27.17
N SER A 10 -5.64 -1.25 -26.88
CA SER A 10 -4.19 -1.06 -26.68
C SER A 10 -3.77 -1.67 -25.35
N ASN A 11 -2.53 -2.13 -25.17
CA ASN A 11 -2.03 -2.58 -23.85
C ASN A 11 -2.92 -3.66 -23.19
N ASP A 12 -3.34 -4.66 -23.95
CA ASP A 12 -4.15 -5.80 -23.46
C ASP A 12 -3.54 -6.52 -22.24
N ASN A 13 -2.22 -6.43 -22.06
CA ASN A 13 -1.51 -6.91 -20.86
C ASN A 13 -1.98 -6.27 -19.53
N LEU A 14 -2.77 -5.18 -19.56
CA LEU A 14 -3.39 -4.61 -18.35
C LEU A 14 -4.68 -5.33 -17.92
N LEU A 15 -5.25 -6.19 -18.78
CA LEU A 15 -6.45 -6.97 -18.51
C LEU A 15 -6.13 -8.48 -18.49
N MET A 16 -6.93 -9.24 -17.75
CA MET A 16 -6.82 -10.71 -17.75
C MET A 16 -7.31 -11.30 -19.09
N ASP A 17 -8.37 -10.71 -19.65
CA ASP A 17 -9.01 -11.10 -20.90
C ASP A 17 -9.41 -9.86 -21.71
N MET A 18 -9.75 -10.06 -22.99
CA MET A 18 -10.31 -9.00 -23.83
C MET A 18 -11.63 -8.50 -23.24
N PRO A 19 -11.85 -7.19 -23.12
CA PRO A 19 -13.09 -6.67 -22.58
C PRO A 19 -14.25 -6.91 -23.55
N SER A 20 -15.47 -6.95 -23.00
CA SER A 20 -16.69 -7.15 -23.77
C SER A 20 -17.66 -5.99 -23.56
N ILE A 21 -18.52 -5.74 -24.54
CA ILE A 21 -19.55 -4.71 -24.47
C ILE A 21 -20.91 -5.32 -24.78
N SER A 22 -21.91 -5.05 -23.94
CA SER A 22 -23.28 -5.51 -24.16
C SER A 22 -23.96 -4.70 -25.26
N PRO A 23 -25.05 -5.20 -25.88
CA PRO A 23 -25.87 -4.41 -26.80
C PRO A 23 -26.46 -3.14 -26.16
N ASP A 24 -26.60 -3.12 -24.83
CA ASP A 24 -27.08 -1.96 -24.07
C ASP A 24 -25.95 -0.95 -23.74
N GLY A 25 -24.70 -1.30 -24.08
CA GLY A 25 -23.53 -0.44 -23.93
C GLY A 25 -22.71 -0.67 -22.66
N ASP A 26 -23.01 -1.71 -21.88
CA ASP A 26 -22.26 -2.02 -20.65
C ASP A 26 -20.89 -2.63 -21.00
N LEU A 27 -19.81 -1.95 -20.62
CA LEU A 27 -18.44 -2.43 -20.77
C LEU A 27 -18.04 -3.30 -19.57
N SER A 28 -17.66 -4.55 -19.83
CA SER A 28 -17.15 -5.51 -18.84
C SER A 28 -15.67 -5.80 -19.08
N PHE A 29 -14.86 -5.72 -18.03
CA PHE A 29 -13.42 -5.94 -18.07
C PHE A 29 -12.90 -6.46 -16.73
N TYR A 30 -11.75 -7.14 -16.76
CA TYR A 30 -11.08 -7.68 -15.57
C TYR A 30 -9.64 -7.16 -15.52
N PRO A 31 -9.34 -6.13 -14.72
CA PRO A 31 -7.98 -5.64 -14.53
C PRO A 31 -7.06 -6.75 -14.01
N ARG A 32 -5.81 -6.76 -14.48
CA ARG A 32 -4.79 -7.59 -13.84
C ARG A 32 -4.45 -7.03 -12.46
N PRO A 33 -4.33 -7.86 -11.41
CA PRO A 33 -3.89 -7.41 -10.10
C PRO A 33 -2.56 -6.66 -10.18
N HIS A 34 -2.47 -5.51 -9.52
CA HIS A 34 -1.28 -4.65 -9.42
C HIS A 34 -0.80 -3.99 -10.73
N PHE A 35 -1.60 -4.03 -11.79
CA PHE A 35 -1.36 -3.25 -13.00
C PHE A 35 -2.23 -2.00 -13.01
N PHE A 36 -1.65 -0.90 -13.45
CA PHE A 36 -2.30 0.38 -13.62
C PHE A 36 -1.83 1.01 -14.94
N GLY A 37 -2.61 1.97 -15.45
CA GLY A 37 -2.34 2.66 -16.69
C GLY A 37 -3.58 2.79 -17.57
N ASN A 38 -3.33 3.20 -18.80
CA ASN A 38 -4.39 3.60 -19.72
C ASN A 38 -4.58 2.56 -20.82
N ILE A 39 -5.85 2.29 -21.11
CA ILE A 39 -6.28 1.36 -22.14
C ILE A 39 -7.23 2.12 -23.07
N SER A 40 -6.83 2.31 -24.32
CA SER A 40 -7.71 2.85 -25.35
C SER A 40 -8.46 1.74 -26.06
N PHE A 41 -9.76 1.94 -26.28
CA PHE A 41 -10.61 1.04 -27.05
C PHE A 41 -11.34 1.78 -28.15
N ALA A 42 -11.59 1.07 -29.26
CA ALA A 42 -12.51 1.50 -30.30
C ALA A 42 -13.79 0.66 -30.26
N VAL A 43 -14.93 1.34 -30.20
CA VAL A 43 -16.27 0.75 -30.19
C VAL A 43 -17.01 1.13 -31.47
N GLN A 44 -17.74 0.17 -32.04
CA GLN A 44 -18.65 0.39 -33.16
C GLN A 44 -19.99 -0.29 -32.92
N ALA A 45 -21.07 0.39 -33.26
CA ALA A 45 -22.39 -0.20 -33.30
C ALA A 45 -22.72 -0.63 -34.73
N ILE A 46 -23.35 -1.80 -34.86
CA ILE A 46 -23.81 -2.36 -36.13
C ILE A 46 -25.29 -2.67 -36.01
N ASP A 47 -26.11 -2.14 -36.90
CA ASP A 47 -27.54 -2.42 -36.95
C ASP A 47 -27.88 -3.58 -37.92
N SER A 48 -29.10 -4.12 -37.79
CA SER A 48 -29.60 -5.23 -38.61
C SER A 48 -30.19 -4.79 -39.96
N GLY A 49 -30.09 -3.52 -40.32
CA GLY A 49 -30.53 -2.97 -41.60
C GLY A 49 -29.58 -3.36 -42.73
N GLY A 50 -30.09 -3.39 -43.96
CA GLY A 50 -29.24 -3.50 -45.15
C GLY A 50 -28.61 -2.15 -45.52
N GLY A 51 -27.47 -2.16 -46.21
CA GLY A 51 -26.77 -0.93 -46.64
C GLY A 51 -25.61 -0.55 -45.71
N ASN A 52 -25.44 0.75 -45.42
CA ASN A 52 -24.48 1.21 -44.42
C ASN A 52 -25.10 1.13 -43.02
N ASN A 53 -24.79 0.05 -42.32
CA ASN A 53 -25.37 -0.30 -41.03
C ASN A 53 -24.37 -0.14 -39.88
N THR A 54 -23.26 0.56 -40.08
CA THR A 54 -22.20 0.74 -39.07
C THR A 54 -22.10 2.18 -38.60
N SER A 55 -21.90 2.39 -37.30
CA SER A 55 -21.62 3.72 -36.75
C SER A 55 -20.19 4.17 -37.05
N SER A 56 -19.91 5.45 -36.83
CA SER A 56 -18.53 5.91 -36.66
C SER A 56 -17.88 5.19 -35.47
N LEU A 57 -16.56 5.01 -35.52
CA LEU A 57 -15.79 4.50 -34.39
C LEU A 57 -15.81 5.52 -33.25
N LEU A 58 -16.18 5.07 -32.06
CA LEU A 58 -15.99 5.80 -30.82
C LEU A 58 -14.70 5.30 -30.17
N ILE A 59 -13.72 6.18 -30.02
CA ILE A 59 -12.50 5.88 -29.27
C ILE A 59 -12.70 6.38 -27.84
N THR A 60 -12.52 5.50 -26.87
CA THR A 60 -12.63 5.81 -25.44
C THR A 60 -11.43 5.27 -24.67
N GLU A 61 -11.17 5.84 -23.51
CA GLU A 61 -10.08 5.45 -22.64
C GLU A 61 -10.62 4.90 -21.31
N LEU A 62 -10.07 3.79 -20.85
CA LEU A 62 -10.18 3.31 -19.48
C LEU A 62 -8.85 3.57 -18.79
N VAL A 63 -8.93 4.25 -17.64
CA VAL A 63 -7.80 4.49 -16.76
C VAL A 63 -7.93 3.55 -15.57
N ILE A 64 -6.97 2.65 -15.41
CA ILE A 64 -6.79 1.88 -14.18
C ILE A 64 -5.80 2.65 -13.32
N GLU A 65 -6.27 3.22 -12.22
CA GLU A 65 -5.42 4.02 -11.35
C GLU A 65 -4.52 3.14 -10.47
N TYR A 66 -3.36 3.70 -10.10
CA TYR A 66 -2.51 3.09 -9.10
C TYR A 66 -3.20 3.14 -7.72
N ALA A 67 -3.12 2.03 -6.97
CA ALA A 67 -3.64 1.93 -5.61
C ALA A 67 -2.52 1.43 -4.70
N ASN A 68 -2.12 2.28 -3.75
CA ASN A 68 -1.07 1.96 -2.78
C ASN A 68 -1.51 0.86 -1.82
N SER A 69 -0.60 -0.05 -1.46
CA SER A 69 -0.80 -0.99 -0.36
C SER A 69 -0.09 -0.49 0.90
N PRO A 70 -0.72 -0.58 2.09
CA PRO A 70 -0.12 -0.07 3.31
C PRO A 70 1.14 -0.85 3.69
N PRO A 71 2.08 -0.20 4.40
CA PRO A 71 3.29 -0.87 4.85
C PRO A 71 2.98 -1.82 5.99
N SER A 72 3.88 -2.78 6.21
CA SER A 72 3.80 -3.73 7.31
C SER A 72 5.16 -3.96 7.95
N PHE A 73 5.18 -4.44 9.18
CA PHE A 73 6.40 -4.88 9.85
C PHE A 73 6.06 -5.92 10.93
N GLU A 74 7.07 -6.59 11.43
CA GLU A 74 6.96 -7.53 12.54
C GLU A 74 7.90 -7.15 13.68
N PHE A 75 7.57 -7.59 14.89
CA PHE A 75 8.48 -7.50 16.02
C PHE A 75 9.39 -8.72 16.07
N VAL A 76 10.65 -8.53 16.46
CA VAL A 76 11.61 -9.63 16.66
C VAL A 76 11.10 -10.64 17.70
N ASP A 77 10.36 -10.16 18.70
CA ASP A 77 9.73 -10.97 19.73
C ASP A 77 8.21 -10.95 19.53
N ALA A 78 7.58 -12.12 19.51
CA ALA A 78 6.13 -12.28 19.37
C ALA A 78 5.32 -11.60 20.49
N THR A 79 5.93 -11.34 21.65
CA THR A 79 5.31 -10.61 22.76
C THR A 79 5.37 -9.10 22.60
N ALA A 80 6.11 -8.58 21.61
CA ALA A 80 6.35 -7.15 21.41
C ALA A 80 6.80 -6.42 22.70
N THR A 81 7.46 -7.12 23.62
CA THR A 81 7.90 -6.59 24.91
C THR A 81 9.41 -6.38 24.95
N ILE A 82 9.83 -5.22 25.46
CA ILE A 82 11.24 -4.90 25.71
C ILE A 82 11.48 -4.87 27.22
N TYR A 83 12.50 -5.60 27.67
CA TYR A 83 12.98 -5.56 29.05
C TYR A 83 14.30 -4.79 29.11
N SER A 84 14.37 -3.81 30.01
CA SER A 84 15.59 -3.06 30.32
C SER A 84 15.75 -2.98 31.83
N ILE A 85 17.01 -2.99 32.29
CA ILE A 85 17.34 -2.83 33.70
C ILE A 85 17.36 -1.34 34.03
N GLU A 86 16.90 -0.96 35.22
CA GLU A 86 17.05 0.41 35.71
C GLU A 86 18.51 0.85 35.64
N ASN A 87 18.76 2.13 35.33
CA ASN A 87 20.10 2.69 35.24
C ASN A 87 21.04 2.04 34.19
N ALA A 88 20.52 1.24 33.25
CA ALA A 88 21.31 0.64 32.16
C ALA A 88 21.86 1.64 31.14
N GLY A 89 21.45 2.92 31.22
CA GLY A 89 21.81 3.97 30.27
C GLY A 89 20.97 3.88 28.99
N ASN A 90 21.60 4.17 27.85
CA ASN A 90 20.91 4.14 26.55
C ASN A 90 20.65 2.69 26.12
N PHE A 91 19.39 2.31 26.04
CA PHE A 91 18.95 1.08 25.41
C PHE A 91 18.97 1.28 23.88
N SER A 92 19.50 0.30 23.15
CA SER A 92 19.38 0.24 21.68
C SER A 92 19.46 -1.22 21.21
N ARG A 93 18.46 -1.66 20.46
CA ARG A 93 18.39 -3.04 19.93
C ARG A 93 17.53 -3.09 18.68
N ILE A 94 17.87 -3.99 17.75
CA ILE A 94 16.95 -4.39 16.67
C ILE A 94 15.69 -4.97 17.29
N PHE A 95 14.55 -4.39 16.94
CA PHE A 95 13.25 -4.81 17.48
C PHE A 95 12.16 -4.92 16.42
N ILE A 96 12.35 -4.27 15.27
CA ILE A 96 11.44 -4.31 14.12
C ILE A 96 12.17 -5.02 12.97
N THR A 97 11.47 -5.97 12.35
CA THR A 97 11.95 -6.78 11.23
C THR A 97 10.85 -6.97 10.18
N ASN A 98 11.17 -7.61 9.06
CA ASN A 98 10.21 -7.92 7.99
C ASN A 98 9.43 -6.68 7.53
N ILE A 99 10.14 -5.55 7.43
CA ILE A 99 9.57 -4.29 6.97
C ILE A 99 9.20 -4.45 5.49
N SER A 100 7.91 -4.29 5.18
CA SER A 100 7.41 -4.13 3.83
C SER A 100 6.92 -2.70 3.64
N LYS A 101 7.24 -2.13 2.49
CA LYS A 101 6.74 -0.83 2.06
C LYS A 101 5.32 -0.90 1.48
N GLY A 102 4.84 -2.11 1.23
CA GLY A 102 3.54 -2.35 0.61
C GLY A 102 3.54 -3.66 -0.18
N GLY A 103 2.75 -3.68 -1.24
CA GLY A 103 2.55 -4.81 -2.14
C GLY A 103 3.49 -4.78 -3.33
N TYR A 104 3.00 -5.36 -4.43
CA TYR A 104 3.76 -5.53 -5.67
C TYR A 104 4.25 -4.20 -6.24
N ARG A 105 5.57 -4.09 -6.52
CA ARG A 105 6.24 -2.93 -7.13
C ARG A 105 6.23 -1.65 -6.29
N GLU A 106 6.11 -1.79 -4.98
CA GLU A 106 6.18 -0.66 -4.03
C GLU A 106 7.55 -0.58 -3.34
N GLU A 107 8.56 -1.34 -3.80
CA GLU A 107 9.87 -1.44 -3.14
C GLU A 107 10.67 -0.13 -3.17
N ASN A 108 10.32 0.77 -4.10
CA ASN A 108 10.98 2.06 -4.29
C ASN A 108 10.40 3.19 -3.40
N GLN A 109 9.32 2.95 -2.66
CA GLN A 109 8.78 3.95 -1.75
C GLN A 109 9.72 4.19 -0.56
N ASP A 110 9.63 5.33 0.09
CA ASP A 110 10.32 5.57 1.36
C ASP A 110 9.47 5.07 2.53
N ILE A 111 10.11 4.66 3.62
CA ILE A 111 9.42 4.23 4.85
C ILE A 111 9.86 5.08 6.04
N SER A 112 8.90 5.47 6.88
CA SER A 112 9.11 6.23 8.12
C SER A 112 8.36 5.60 9.27
N PHE A 113 8.91 5.69 10.48
CA PHE A 113 8.26 5.20 11.69
C PHE A 113 7.86 6.35 12.61
N PHE A 114 6.65 6.25 13.16
CA PHE A 114 6.11 7.14 14.16
C PHE A 114 5.83 6.35 15.42
N VAL A 115 6.26 6.89 16.55
CA VAL A 115 6.03 6.29 17.86
C VAL A 115 5.36 7.30 18.77
N SER A 116 4.37 6.82 19.53
CA SER A 116 3.68 7.62 20.56
C SER A 116 3.47 6.77 21.80
N ILE A 117 3.56 7.39 22.97
CA ILE A 117 3.24 6.72 24.23
C ILE A 117 1.71 6.65 24.37
N ILE A 118 1.19 5.46 24.67
CA ILE A 118 -0.24 5.24 24.93
C ILE A 118 -0.51 5.41 26.43
N ASN A 119 0.32 4.76 27.26
CA ASN A 119 0.26 4.79 28.71
C ASN A 119 1.67 4.54 29.26
N GLY A 120 1.95 4.98 30.48
CA GLY A 120 3.17 4.61 31.17
C GLY A 120 3.36 5.35 32.47
N THR A 121 4.40 4.96 33.20
CA THR A 121 4.84 5.68 34.41
C THR A 121 5.35 7.07 34.03
N ASP A 122 4.81 8.11 34.67
CA ASP A 122 5.29 9.48 34.48
C ASP A 122 6.76 9.61 34.86
N GLY A 123 7.54 10.29 34.00
CA GLY A 123 8.97 10.49 34.22
C GLY A 123 9.84 9.25 33.98
N LEU A 124 9.31 8.18 33.38
CA LEU A 124 10.07 6.95 33.12
C LEU A 124 11.26 7.15 32.17
N PHE A 125 11.21 8.13 31.26
CA PHE A 125 12.24 8.34 30.24
C PHE A 125 12.87 9.73 30.31
N VAL A 126 14.21 9.78 30.22
CA VAL A 126 14.97 11.00 29.89
C VAL A 126 14.96 11.23 28.39
N ARG A 127 15.07 10.14 27.61
CA ARG A 127 14.90 10.15 26.16
C ARG A 127 13.82 9.13 25.80
N ASN A 128 12.72 9.64 25.26
CA ASN A 128 11.61 8.82 24.78
C ASN A 128 12.07 7.83 23.71
N LEU A 129 11.21 6.83 23.47
CA LEU A 129 11.42 5.83 22.43
C LEU A 129 11.61 6.51 21.06
N SER A 130 12.64 6.10 20.34
CA SER A 130 12.88 6.43 18.95
C SER A 130 13.16 5.17 18.13
N ILE A 131 12.73 5.19 16.87
CA ILE A 131 12.95 4.12 15.90
C ILE A 131 13.86 4.63 14.80
N GLU A 132 14.87 3.85 14.43
CA GLU A 132 15.82 4.19 13.36
C GLU A 132 16.04 2.96 12.47
N LEU A 133 15.85 3.13 11.16
CA LEU A 133 16.12 2.10 10.16
C LEU A 133 17.61 1.77 10.14
N ILE A 134 17.92 0.48 10.08
CA ILE A 134 19.28 -0.03 9.91
C ILE A 134 19.53 -0.35 8.44
N ASP A 135 18.52 -0.94 7.81
CA ASP A 135 18.49 -1.32 6.40
C ASP A 135 17.03 -1.31 5.90
N LEU A 136 16.81 -1.90 4.73
CA LEU A 136 15.48 -1.97 4.11
C LEU A 136 14.49 -2.88 4.84
N ASN A 137 14.95 -3.75 5.74
CA ASN A 137 14.15 -4.81 6.35
C ASN A 137 14.13 -4.78 7.89
N SER A 138 14.90 -3.90 8.53
CA SER A 138 15.04 -3.86 9.99
C SER A 138 15.25 -2.46 10.56
N ALA A 139 14.81 -2.27 11.81
CA ALA A 139 14.98 -1.04 12.56
C ALA A 139 15.36 -1.29 14.02
N THR A 140 16.15 -0.40 14.59
CA THR A 140 16.42 -0.34 16.03
C THR A 140 15.33 0.43 16.76
N VAL A 141 15.05 0.00 17.99
CA VAL A 141 14.37 0.80 19.01
C VAL A 141 15.40 1.27 20.01
N SER A 142 15.36 2.56 20.35
CA SER A 142 16.23 3.16 21.36
C SER A 142 15.44 4.03 22.33
N PHE A 143 15.89 4.07 23.59
CA PHE A 143 15.36 4.96 24.63
C PHE A 143 16.39 5.09 25.76
N THR A 144 16.17 6.02 26.69
CA THR A 144 16.96 6.11 27.92
C THR A 144 16.01 6.33 29.09
N SER A 145 15.97 5.37 30.01
CA SER A 145 15.19 5.49 31.25
C SER A 145 15.77 6.59 32.15
N SER A 146 14.91 7.23 32.93
CA SER A 146 15.35 8.15 33.97
C SER A 146 16.11 7.42 35.07
N PRO A 147 17.09 8.08 35.73
CA PRO A 147 17.77 7.50 36.89
C PRO A 147 16.78 7.07 37.96
N ASP A 148 16.99 5.87 38.51
CA ASP A 148 16.18 5.27 39.59
C ASP A 148 14.68 5.14 39.28
N ALA A 149 14.30 5.28 37.99
CA ALA A 149 12.93 5.09 37.54
C ALA A 149 12.69 3.63 37.14
N TYR A 150 11.58 3.08 37.63
CA TYR A 150 11.09 1.75 37.29
C TYR A 150 9.59 1.81 36.96
N GLY A 151 9.14 0.88 36.13
CA GLY A 151 7.74 0.83 35.71
C GLY A 151 7.59 0.28 34.30
N THR A 152 6.42 0.51 33.72
CA THR A 152 6.08 0.07 32.37
C THR A 152 5.59 1.27 31.55
N ALA A 153 5.77 1.16 30.24
CA ALA A 153 5.14 2.04 29.27
C ALA A 153 4.71 1.21 28.06
N SER A 154 3.60 1.61 27.46
CA SER A 154 3.06 1.04 26.24
C SER A 154 3.13 2.09 25.15
N PHE A 155 3.56 1.68 23.97
CA PHE A 155 3.74 2.55 22.81
C PHE A 155 2.89 2.06 21.65
N ASN A 156 2.39 3.01 20.85
CA ASN A 156 1.88 2.74 19.53
C ASN A 156 2.98 3.02 18.51
N ILE A 157 3.19 2.11 17.57
CA ILE A 157 4.17 2.24 16.49
C ILE A 157 3.42 2.16 15.17
N ILE A 158 3.58 3.17 14.32
CA ILE A 158 2.99 3.24 12.98
C ILE A 158 4.14 3.36 11.98
N ALA A 159 4.18 2.47 10.99
CA ALA A 159 4.98 2.66 9.80
C ALA A 159 4.16 3.45 8.77
N LYS A 160 4.82 4.34 8.02
CA LYS A 160 4.21 5.11 6.94
C LYS A 160 5.09 5.04 5.70
N ASP A 161 4.51 4.69 4.56
CA ASP A 161 5.19 4.71 3.27
C ASP A 161 5.01 6.05 2.54
N SER A 162 5.63 6.19 1.37
CA SER A 162 5.54 7.39 0.52
C SER A 162 4.58 7.24 -0.68
N GLY A 163 3.86 6.13 -0.81
CA GLY A 163 2.94 5.81 -1.90
C GLY A 163 1.62 6.60 -1.87
N GLY A 164 1.27 7.17 -0.71
CA GLY A 164 0.04 7.91 -0.52
C GLY A 164 -1.19 7.01 -0.44
N GLY A 165 -2.39 7.58 -0.40
CA GLY A 165 -3.62 6.79 -0.22
C GLY A 165 -3.64 6.07 1.12
N ASN A 166 -3.69 4.73 1.11
CA ASN A 166 -3.55 3.91 2.31
C ASN A 166 -2.06 3.70 2.60
N ASP A 167 -1.42 4.66 3.26
CA ASP A 167 0.04 4.73 3.43
C ASP A 167 0.51 4.44 4.86
N THR A 168 -0.35 4.02 5.78
CA THR A 168 0.00 3.74 7.18
C THR A 168 -0.28 2.29 7.57
N SER A 169 0.61 1.69 8.35
CA SER A 169 0.40 0.37 8.94
C SER A 169 -0.76 0.39 9.93
N HIS A 170 -1.47 -0.74 10.03
CA HIS A 170 -2.52 -0.96 11.02
C HIS A 170 -1.97 -1.22 12.42
#